data_AF-A0A9P7RFA0-F1
#
_entry.id   AF-A0A9P7RFA0-F1
#
_cell.length_a   1.000
_cell.length_b   1.000
_cell.length_c   1.000
_cell.angle_alpha   90.00
_cell.angle_beta   90.00
_cell.angle_gamma   90.00
#
_symmetry.space_group_name_H-M   'P 1'
#
loop_
_entity.id
_entity.type
_entity.pdbx_description
1 polymer ?
#
loop_
_entity_poly.entity_id
_entity_poly.type
_entity_poly.pdbx_seq_one_letter_code
_entity_poly.pdbx_strand_id
1 'polypeptide(L)'
;MKTDSPTTARLRHRKDWPSWLIQLKFQAHQHNIWEYIDPTAPPNASDPTQRILYIPKIDELISWRQVQLEEQYFRAYSSRARRSPQQPLPPVPAVVTRDDIREEFDARLAEYYEAVVERDDIRKEYRAVWNWVHATVDASVLSVARATAAAEDDSADQEYLKKIMSPFTFEYALTPGLKTKTSLHAAPKVVADRFILYTQRALSYPKGLVVWQISERICGHIGGSEYGDGPLTEFGKAIRLAVNQPGFEVNGHCSRCLIDYSIMLGPEPDRLTIHAWYDYGSYKSPNDKSWTEPIYGTSNTYSPGTMVYRDPGSIRMLYATGTTLGNVR
;
A
#
# COMPACT_ATOMS: atom_id res chain seq x y z
N MET A 1 18.72 45.54 -3.36
CA MET A 1 18.91 44.59 -2.25
C MET A 1 17.82 43.53 -2.33
N LYS A 2 18.13 42.36 -2.86
CA LYS A 2 17.23 41.19 -2.80
C LYS A 2 17.58 40.44 -1.52
N THR A 3 16.61 40.28 -0.64
CA THR A 3 16.70 39.45 0.56
C THR A 3 16.72 38.00 0.14
N ASP A 4 17.86 37.34 0.30
CA ASP A 4 17.99 35.90 0.14
C ASP A 4 17.11 35.22 1.19
N SER A 5 16.07 34.52 0.72
CA SER A 5 15.36 33.51 1.52
C SER A 5 16.40 32.49 1.98
N PRO A 6 16.37 31.98 3.23
CA PRO A 6 17.46 31.19 3.80
C PRO A 6 17.72 29.96 2.94
N THR A 7 18.75 30.06 2.11
CA THR A 7 19.23 28.99 1.25
C THR A 7 19.60 27.85 2.17
N THR A 8 18.83 26.76 2.11
CA THR A 8 18.90 25.63 3.03
C THR A 8 20.36 25.20 3.18
N ALA A 9 20.93 25.39 4.37
CA ALA A 9 22.34 25.15 4.62
C ALA A 9 22.66 23.68 4.33
N ARG A 10 23.64 23.44 3.44
CA ARG A 10 24.08 22.09 3.09
C ARG A 10 25.26 21.69 3.97
N LEU A 11 25.14 20.59 4.68
CA LEU A 11 26.20 19.96 5.46
C LEU A 11 27.26 19.36 4.54
N ARG A 12 28.28 20.16 4.22
CA ARG A 12 29.46 19.71 3.47
C ARG A 12 30.66 19.43 4.36
N HIS A 13 30.70 20.03 5.56
CA HIS A 13 31.84 19.90 6.46
C HIS A 13 31.38 19.51 7.87
N ARG A 14 32.24 18.76 8.59
CA ARG A 14 31.96 18.28 9.96
C ARG A 14 31.61 19.39 10.95
N LYS A 15 32.14 20.60 10.75
CA LYS A 15 31.88 21.79 11.58
C LYS A 15 30.42 22.28 11.51
N ASP A 16 29.68 21.91 10.47
CA ASP A 16 28.31 22.37 10.25
C ASP A 16 27.28 21.49 11.01
N TRP A 17 27.71 20.32 11.49
CA TRP A 17 26.85 19.30 12.11
C TRP A 17 26.17 19.72 13.43
N PRO A 18 26.85 20.40 14.38
CA PRO A 18 26.21 20.76 15.65
C PRO A 18 25.01 21.69 15.46
N SER A 19 25.16 22.73 14.62
CA SER A 19 24.07 23.68 14.32
C SER A 19 22.90 23.01 13.59
N TRP A 20 23.20 22.10 12.66
CA TRP A 20 22.16 21.33 11.97
C TRP A 20 21.41 20.38 12.88
N LEU A 21 22.11 19.68 13.79
CA LEU A 21 21.47 18.76 14.74
C LEU A 21 20.51 19.50 15.68
N ILE A 22 20.86 20.73 16.08
CA ILE A 22 19.96 21.60 16.85
C ILE A 22 18.71 21.96 16.03
N GLN A 23 18.89 22.27 14.75
CA GLN A 23 17.77 22.61 13.86
C GLN A 23 16.88 21.39 13.56
N LEU A 24 17.47 20.19 13.39
CA LEU A 24 16.74 18.94 13.26
C LEU A 24 15.87 18.69 14.49
N LYS A 25 16.46 18.81 15.69
CA LYS A 25 15.75 18.67 16.96
C LYS A 25 14.58 19.65 17.04
N PHE A 26 14.84 20.93 16.75
CA PHE A 26 13.81 21.96 16.78
C PHE A 26 12.65 21.65 15.83
N GLN A 27 12.93 21.33 14.56
CA GLN A 27 11.92 21.01 13.57
C GLN A 27 11.12 19.75 13.95
N ALA A 28 11.81 18.69 14.39
CA ALA A 28 11.16 17.45 14.79
C ALA A 28 10.29 17.60 16.04
N HIS A 29 10.68 18.47 16.99
CA HIS A 29 9.84 18.81 18.14
C HIS A 29 8.64 19.67 17.75
N GLN A 30 8.80 20.65 16.84
CA GLN A 30 7.67 21.45 16.35
C GLN A 30 6.59 20.60 15.66
N HIS A 31 7.00 19.48 15.08
CA HIS A 31 6.14 18.52 14.41
C HIS A 31 5.80 17.30 15.27
N ASN A 32 6.08 17.30 16.58
CA ASN A 32 5.78 16.18 17.48
C ASN A 32 6.29 14.80 17.00
N ILE A 33 7.34 14.78 16.16
CA ILE A 33 7.88 13.54 15.59
C ILE A 33 9.24 13.13 16.17
N TRP A 34 9.79 13.91 17.11
CA TRP A 34 11.14 13.64 17.65
C TRP A 34 11.25 12.23 18.24
N GLU A 35 10.23 11.75 18.95
CA GLU A 35 10.19 10.41 19.56
C GLU A 35 10.33 9.27 18.53
N TYR A 36 10.05 9.53 17.25
CA TYR A 36 10.15 8.55 16.17
C TYR A 36 11.51 8.54 15.47
N ILE A 37 12.32 9.60 15.65
CA ILE A 37 13.61 9.76 14.98
C ILE A 37 14.77 9.99 15.95
N ASP A 38 14.52 9.96 17.25
CA ASP A 38 15.55 10.16 18.26
C ASP A 38 16.58 9.01 18.22
N PRO A 39 17.81 9.26 17.72
CA PRO A 39 18.82 8.22 17.64
C PRO A 39 19.37 7.83 19.02
N THR A 40 18.98 8.54 20.08
CA THR A 40 19.33 8.25 21.47
C THR A 40 18.25 7.46 22.21
N ALA A 41 17.13 7.15 21.55
CA ALA A 41 16.09 6.30 22.11
C ALA A 41 16.66 4.89 22.41
N PRO A 42 16.32 4.29 23.57
CA PRO A 42 16.75 2.95 23.88
C PRO A 42 16.14 1.94 22.88
N PRO A 43 16.85 0.86 22.52
CA PRO A 43 16.43 -0.07 21.46
C PRO A 43 15.11 -0.82 21.74
N ASN A 44 14.58 -0.74 22.96
CA ASN A 44 13.30 -1.31 23.38
C ASN A 44 12.17 -0.26 23.49
N ALA A 45 12.40 0.98 23.08
CA ALA A 45 11.35 1.98 22.98
C ALA A 45 10.26 1.45 22.05
N SER A 46 9.04 1.31 22.55
CA SER A 46 7.91 0.82 21.77
C SER A 46 7.69 1.74 20.58
N ASP A 47 7.73 1.20 19.36
CA ASP A 47 7.45 1.94 18.13
C ASP A 47 6.06 2.59 18.26
N PRO A 48 5.98 3.93 18.39
CA PRO A 48 4.70 4.58 18.63
C PRO A 48 3.77 4.48 17.41
N THR A 49 4.30 4.09 16.24
CA THR A 49 3.50 3.84 15.03
C THR A 49 2.83 2.46 14.99
N GLN A 50 3.16 1.56 15.93
CA GLN A 50 2.58 0.21 16.03
C GLN A 50 1.35 0.11 16.94
N ARG A 51 0.96 1.19 17.63
CA ARG A 51 -0.29 1.24 18.42
C ARG A 51 -1.49 1.39 17.49
N ILE A 52 -1.82 0.36 16.73
CA ILE A 52 -3.08 0.32 15.99
C ILE A 52 -4.18 -0.05 16.98
N LEU A 53 -5.20 0.80 17.11
CA LEU A 53 -6.44 0.44 17.78
C LEU A 53 -7.09 -0.69 16.98
N TYR A 54 -7.13 -1.88 17.57
CA TYR A 54 -7.84 -3.02 17.02
C TYR A 54 -9.34 -2.72 17.07
N ILE A 55 -10.00 -2.66 15.90
CA ILE A 55 -11.46 -2.66 15.85
C ILE A 55 -11.91 -4.13 15.85
N PRO A 56 -12.62 -4.59 16.90
CA PRO A 56 -13.21 -5.91 16.88
C PRO A 56 -14.33 -5.99 15.85
N LYS A 57 -14.52 -7.15 15.23
CA LYS A 57 -15.66 -7.37 14.34
C LYS A 57 -16.97 -7.28 15.12
N ILE A 58 -18.08 -6.97 14.43
CA ILE A 58 -19.43 -6.95 15.02
C ILE A 58 -19.71 -8.26 15.79
N ASP A 59 -19.39 -9.42 15.19
CA ASP A 59 -19.60 -10.73 15.84
C ASP A 59 -18.70 -10.93 17.07
N GLU A 60 -17.51 -10.32 17.09
CA GLU A 60 -16.60 -10.37 18.24
C GLU A 60 -17.11 -9.49 19.38
N LEU A 61 -17.67 -8.31 19.09
CA LEU A 61 -18.33 -7.47 20.09
C LEU A 61 -19.59 -8.12 20.65
N ILE A 62 -20.41 -8.75 19.80
CA ILE A 62 -21.57 -9.54 20.25
C ILE A 62 -21.10 -10.63 21.20
N SER A 63 -20.07 -11.39 20.82
CA SER A 63 -19.50 -12.45 21.64
C SER A 63 -18.97 -11.93 22.99
N TRP A 64 -18.17 -10.86 22.98
CA TRP A 64 -17.65 -10.26 24.21
C TRP A 64 -18.76 -9.74 25.12
N ARG A 65 -19.78 -9.09 24.56
CA ARG A 65 -20.89 -8.56 25.33
C ARG A 65 -21.76 -9.66 25.92
N GLN A 66 -21.98 -10.73 25.16
CA GLN A 66 -22.68 -11.93 25.61
C GLN A 66 -21.94 -12.58 26.78
N VAL A 67 -20.62 -12.74 26.68
CA VAL A 67 -19.77 -13.25 27.77
C VAL A 67 -19.85 -12.37 29.02
N GLN A 68 -19.81 -11.04 28.88
CA GLN A 68 -19.93 -10.13 30.04
C GLN A 68 -21.27 -10.25 30.76
N LEU A 69 -22.38 -10.35 30.01
CA LEU A 69 -23.72 -10.52 30.59
C LEU A 69 -23.86 -11.87 31.30
N GLU A 70 -23.32 -12.93 30.72
CA GLU A 70 -23.29 -14.27 31.33
C GLU A 70 -22.46 -14.29 32.61
N GLU A 71 -21.30 -13.64 32.62
CA GLU A 71 -20.47 -13.50 33.82
C GLU A 71 -21.18 -12.71 34.93
N GLN A 72 -21.84 -11.59 34.59
CA GLN A 72 -22.59 -10.79 35.56
C GLN A 72 -23.75 -11.59 36.15
N TYR A 73 -24.51 -12.29 35.31
CA TYR A 73 -25.56 -13.18 35.75
C TYR A 73 -25.03 -14.27 36.69
N PHE A 74 -23.92 -14.92 36.33
CA PHE A 74 -23.32 -15.96 37.15
C PHE A 74 -22.83 -15.44 38.51
N ARG A 75 -22.23 -14.24 38.55
CA ARG A 75 -21.84 -13.57 39.80
C ARG A 75 -23.06 -13.25 40.68
N ALA A 76 -24.13 -12.70 40.10
CA ALA A 76 -25.36 -12.39 40.81
C ALA A 76 -26.03 -13.66 41.38
N TYR A 77 -26.15 -14.69 40.56
CA TYR A 77 -26.69 -15.99 40.94
C TYR A 77 -25.91 -16.63 42.09
N SER A 78 -24.57 -16.64 41.99
CA SER A 78 -23.67 -17.19 43.01
C SER A 78 -23.72 -16.40 44.32
N SER A 79 -23.85 -15.08 44.25
CA SER A 79 -23.95 -14.21 45.43
C SER A 79 -25.26 -14.42 46.21
N ARG A 80 -26.37 -14.64 45.50
CA ARG A 80 -27.68 -15.00 46.08
C ARG A 80 -27.60 -16.32 46.83
N ALA A 81 -27.04 -17.35 46.21
CA ALA A 81 -26.88 -18.68 46.80
C ALA A 81 -26.12 -18.64 48.14
N ARG A 82 -25.21 -17.68 48.31
CA ARG A 82 -24.43 -17.50 49.56
C ARG A 82 -25.09 -16.61 50.61
N ARG A 83 -25.94 -15.64 50.24
CA ARG A 83 -26.39 -14.59 51.17
C ARG A 83 -27.85 -14.71 51.63
N SER A 84 -28.79 -15.11 50.78
CA SER A 84 -30.21 -15.26 51.15
C SER A 84 -31.00 -15.97 50.04
N PRO A 85 -31.42 -17.24 50.23
CA PRO A 85 -32.16 -18.01 49.22
C PRO A 85 -33.55 -17.44 48.88
N GLN A 86 -34.09 -16.56 49.72
CA GLN A 86 -35.46 -16.02 49.62
C GLN A 86 -35.58 -14.84 48.64
N GLN A 87 -34.49 -14.25 48.17
CA GLN A 87 -34.55 -13.22 47.12
C GLN A 87 -34.99 -13.82 45.77
N PRO A 88 -35.64 -13.04 44.89
CA PRO A 88 -35.95 -13.47 43.52
C PRO A 88 -34.71 -13.91 42.74
N LEU A 89 -34.87 -14.85 41.82
CA LEU A 89 -33.81 -15.24 40.89
C LEU A 89 -33.44 -14.05 39.99
N PRO A 90 -32.15 -13.84 39.68
CA PRO A 90 -31.78 -12.88 38.66
C PRO A 90 -32.41 -13.29 37.31
N PRO A 91 -32.82 -12.33 36.48
CA PRO A 91 -33.36 -12.60 35.16
C PRO A 91 -32.27 -13.20 34.26
N VAL A 92 -32.64 -14.18 33.43
CA VAL A 92 -31.73 -14.78 32.44
C VAL A 92 -31.29 -13.69 31.45
N PRO A 93 -30.00 -13.62 31.07
CA PRO A 93 -29.52 -12.64 30.10
C PRO A 93 -30.28 -12.76 28.78
N ALA A 94 -30.72 -11.63 28.24
CA ALA A 94 -31.19 -11.56 26.86
C ALA A 94 -30.02 -11.81 25.89
N VAL A 95 -30.31 -12.39 24.74
CA VAL A 95 -29.31 -12.58 23.67
C VAL A 95 -28.93 -11.23 23.12
N VAL A 96 -27.63 -10.92 23.09
CA VAL A 96 -27.11 -9.69 22.49
C VAL A 96 -27.32 -9.75 20.98
N THR A 97 -28.01 -8.76 20.44
CA THR A 97 -28.23 -8.60 19.00
C THR A 97 -27.31 -7.56 18.41
N ARG A 98 -27.27 -7.51 17.08
CA ARG A 98 -26.51 -6.49 16.35
C ARG A 98 -27.00 -5.08 16.65
N ASP A 99 -28.29 -4.88 16.87
CA ASP A 99 -28.85 -3.56 17.18
C ASP A 99 -28.41 -3.07 18.56
N ASP A 100 -28.20 -3.99 19.52
CA ASP A 100 -27.75 -3.65 20.88
C ASP A 100 -26.31 -3.11 20.93
N ILE A 101 -25.48 -3.46 19.95
CA ILE A 101 -24.06 -3.05 19.89
C ILE A 101 -23.77 -2.05 18.77
N ARG A 102 -24.78 -1.63 18.00
CA ARG A 102 -24.59 -0.80 16.82
C ARG A 102 -23.92 0.53 17.16
N GLU A 103 -24.45 1.23 18.17
CA GLU A 103 -23.90 2.52 18.60
C GLU A 103 -22.46 2.41 19.15
N GLU A 104 -22.14 1.32 19.86
CA GLU A 104 -20.79 1.07 20.37
C GLU A 104 -19.81 0.79 19.22
N PHE A 105 -20.23 -0.02 18.24
CA PHE A 105 -19.41 -0.29 17.06
C PHE A 105 -19.16 0.98 16.24
N ASP A 106 -20.20 1.79 16.02
CA ASP A 106 -20.09 3.05 15.29
C ASP A 106 -19.16 4.04 16.02
N ALA A 107 -19.21 4.12 17.35
CA ALA A 107 -18.31 4.95 18.16
C ALA A 107 -16.84 4.48 18.05
N ARG A 108 -16.57 3.18 18.20
CA ARG A 108 -15.21 2.62 18.06
C ARG A 108 -14.65 2.77 16.65
N LEU A 109 -15.52 2.68 15.64
CA LEU A 109 -15.15 2.91 14.25
C LEU A 109 -14.78 4.38 14.01
N ALA A 110 -15.51 5.32 14.63
CA ALA A 110 -15.16 6.74 14.59
C ALA A 110 -13.80 7.03 15.26
N GLU A 111 -13.56 6.49 16.46
CA GLU A 111 -12.26 6.61 17.16
C GLU A 111 -11.09 6.07 16.32
N TYR A 112 -11.30 4.92 15.66
CA TYR A 112 -10.30 4.37 14.75
C TYR A 112 -10.02 5.29 13.56
N TYR A 113 -11.06 5.86 12.94
CA TYR A 113 -10.86 6.78 11.83
C TYR A 113 -10.12 8.05 12.25
N GLU A 114 -10.42 8.61 13.43
CA GLU A 114 -9.66 9.72 14.00
C GLU A 114 -8.18 9.36 14.21
N ALA A 115 -7.91 8.19 14.80
CA ALA A 115 -6.53 7.72 15.01
C ALA A 115 -5.77 7.45 13.70
N VAL A 116 -6.46 6.99 12.64
CA VAL A 116 -5.86 6.82 11.31
C VAL A 116 -5.49 8.17 10.70
N VAL A 117 -6.36 9.18 10.83
CA VAL A 117 -6.11 10.54 10.34
C VAL A 117 -4.91 11.15 11.07
N GLU A 118 -4.87 11.08 12.40
CA GLU A 118 -3.75 11.56 13.21
C GLU A 118 -2.42 10.91 12.79
N ARG A 119 -2.41 9.60 12.56
CA ARG A 119 -1.21 8.88 12.09
C ARG A 119 -0.77 9.30 10.70
N ASP A 120 -1.71 9.51 9.79
CA ASP A 120 -1.38 9.98 8.45
C ASP A 120 -0.80 11.39 8.48
N ASP A 121 -1.22 12.23 9.42
CA ASP A 121 -0.61 13.54 9.66
C ASP A 121 0.80 13.42 10.23
N ILE A 122 1.03 12.59 11.26
CA ILE A 122 2.37 12.28 11.78
C ILE A 122 3.29 11.76 10.68
N ARG A 123 2.79 10.89 9.78
CA ARG A 123 3.57 10.37 8.64
C ARG A 123 3.91 11.46 7.62
N LYS A 124 3.01 12.41 7.37
CA LYS A 124 3.29 13.54 6.47
C LYS A 124 4.38 14.42 7.07
N GLU A 125 4.30 14.71 8.36
CA GLU A 125 5.29 15.52 9.08
C GLU A 125 6.65 14.83 9.15
N TYR A 126 6.67 13.53 9.46
CA TYR A 126 7.87 12.69 9.36
C TYR A 126 8.50 12.77 7.97
N ARG A 127 7.68 12.65 6.92
CA ARG A 127 8.17 12.75 5.54
C ARG A 127 8.75 14.12 5.23
N ALA A 128 8.19 15.20 5.78
CA ALA A 128 8.73 16.55 5.63
C ALA A 128 10.11 16.69 6.26
N VAL A 129 10.29 16.21 7.49
CA VAL A 129 11.60 16.22 8.16
C VAL A 129 12.59 15.28 7.49
N TRP A 130 12.17 14.10 7.05
CA TRP A 130 12.98 13.19 6.24
C TRP A 130 13.50 13.85 4.96
N ASN A 131 12.62 14.53 4.23
CA ASN A 131 12.99 15.26 3.03
C ASN A 131 13.96 16.41 3.34
N TRP A 132 13.78 17.10 4.47
CA TRP A 132 14.69 18.15 4.92
C TRP A 132 16.09 17.59 5.24
N VAL A 133 16.18 16.46 5.95
CA VAL A 133 17.45 15.76 6.22
C VAL A 133 18.13 15.40 4.90
N HIS A 134 17.40 14.79 3.98
CA HIS A 134 17.94 14.40 2.66
C HIS A 134 18.31 15.58 1.75
N ALA A 135 17.69 16.74 1.94
CA ALA A 135 18.02 17.95 1.18
C ALA A 135 19.23 18.71 1.76
N THR A 136 19.52 18.55 3.05
CA THR A 136 20.54 19.31 3.77
C THR A 136 21.83 18.51 4.00
N VAL A 137 21.78 17.18 4.06
CA VAL A 137 22.97 16.32 4.20
C VAL A 137 23.53 15.94 2.81
N ASP A 138 24.84 16.10 2.62
CA ASP A 138 25.50 15.71 1.36
C ASP A 138 25.38 14.20 1.09
N ALA A 139 25.02 13.84 -0.15
CA ALA A 139 24.84 12.45 -0.56
C ALA A 139 26.12 11.61 -0.42
N SER A 140 27.31 12.22 -0.53
CA SER A 140 28.60 11.54 -0.33
C SER A 140 28.85 11.16 1.14
N VAL A 141 28.36 11.97 2.08
CA VAL A 141 28.45 11.70 3.52
C VAL A 141 27.51 10.55 3.90
N LEU A 142 26.30 10.55 3.33
CA LEU A 142 25.35 9.45 3.48
C LEU A 142 25.84 8.17 2.79
N SER A 143 26.48 8.28 1.62
CA SER A 143 27.01 7.12 0.89
C SER A 143 28.21 6.50 1.60
N VAL A 144 29.07 7.30 2.26
CA VAL A 144 30.19 6.77 3.06
C VAL A 144 29.66 6.06 4.30
N ALA A 145 28.69 6.63 5.03
CA ALA A 145 28.06 5.93 6.16
C ALA A 145 27.37 4.62 5.72
N ARG A 146 26.74 4.62 4.53
CA ARG A 146 26.17 3.42 3.89
C ARG A 146 27.23 2.43 3.42
N ALA A 147 28.37 2.90 2.92
CA ALA A 147 29.48 2.07 2.47
C ALA A 147 30.30 1.49 3.63
N THR A 148 30.40 2.20 4.76
CA THR A 148 30.96 1.68 6.02
C THR A 148 30.01 0.66 6.64
N ALA A 149 28.69 0.86 6.52
CA ALA A 149 27.71 -0.16 6.86
C ALA A 149 27.77 -1.38 5.90
N ALA A 150 28.10 -1.17 4.63
CA ALA A 150 28.27 -2.23 3.61
C ALA A 150 29.65 -2.92 3.62
N ALA A 151 30.61 -2.42 4.41
CA ALA A 151 31.92 -3.04 4.58
C ALA A 151 31.96 -4.05 5.76
N GLU A 152 30.87 -4.12 6.53
CA GLU A 152 30.62 -5.17 7.52
C GLU A 152 29.60 -6.17 6.92
N ASP A 153 30.16 -7.15 6.20
CA ASP A 153 29.60 -8.25 5.39
C ASP A 153 28.69 -9.22 6.21
N ASP A 154 27.38 -9.39 6.01
CA ASP A 154 26.45 -9.12 4.89
C ASP A 154 26.12 -10.31 3.93
N SER A 155 25.83 -11.48 4.50
CA SER A 155 25.13 -12.56 3.77
C SER A 155 23.61 -12.35 3.68
N ALA A 156 23.04 -11.53 4.56
CA ALA A 156 21.60 -11.35 4.71
C ALA A 156 21.00 -10.45 3.62
N ASP A 157 21.68 -9.36 3.23
CA ASP A 157 21.10 -8.41 2.27
C ASP A 157 21.19 -8.90 0.83
N GLN A 158 22.19 -9.73 0.49
CA GLN A 158 22.24 -10.44 -0.80
C GLN A 158 21.13 -11.48 -0.94
N GLU A 159 20.84 -12.22 0.14
CA GLU A 159 19.72 -13.17 0.16
C GLU A 159 18.37 -12.42 0.08
N TYR A 160 18.27 -11.27 0.74
CA TYR A 160 17.10 -10.39 0.69
C TYR A 160 16.85 -9.85 -0.73
N LEU A 161 17.88 -9.35 -1.41
CA LEU A 161 17.75 -8.86 -2.80
C LEU A 161 17.34 -9.99 -3.75
N LYS A 162 17.94 -11.18 -3.60
CA LYS A 162 17.56 -12.35 -4.39
C LYS A 162 16.09 -12.72 -4.17
N LYS A 163 15.60 -12.61 -2.94
CA LYS A 163 14.19 -12.87 -2.60
C LYS A 163 13.24 -11.85 -3.22
N ILE A 164 13.58 -10.56 -3.20
CA ILE A 164 12.75 -9.49 -3.81
C ILE A 164 12.72 -9.61 -5.34
N MET A 165 13.84 -9.98 -5.95
CA MET A 165 13.96 -10.09 -7.41
C MET A 165 13.45 -11.41 -7.97
N SER A 166 13.04 -12.35 -7.13
CA SER A 166 12.48 -13.63 -7.57
C SER A 166 11.02 -13.46 -8.02
N PRO A 167 10.61 -14.04 -9.16
CA PRO A 167 9.21 -14.07 -9.54
C PRO A 167 8.36 -14.72 -8.44
N PHE A 168 7.17 -14.18 -8.19
CA PHE A 168 6.22 -14.75 -7.26
C PHE A 168 4.86 -14.95 -7.91
N THR A 169 4.15 -15.96 -7.43
CA THR A 169 2.77 -16.24 -7.83
C THR A 169 1.93 -16.36 -6.57
N PHE A 170 0.78 -15.69 -6.57
CA PHE A 170 -0.17 -15.71 -5.46
C PHE A 170 -1.57 -15.97 -6.01
N GLU A 171 -2.27 -16.91 -5.40
CA GLU A 171 -3.67 -17.22 -5.72
C GLU A 171 -4.56 -16.79 -4.56
N TYR A 172 -5.67 -16.12 -4.87
CA TYR A 172 -6.64 -15.72 -3.87
C TYR A 172 -8.06 -15.73 -4.42
N ALA A 173 -9.03 -15.87 -3.50
CA ALA A 173 -10.44 -15.69 -3.79
C ALA A 173 -10.84 -14.27 -3.38
N LEU A 174 -11.42 -13.51 -4.31
CA LEU A 174 -11.83 -12.12 -4.09
C LEU A 174 -12.93 -11.99 -3.02
N THR A 175 -13.74 -13.04 -2.77
CA THR A 175 -14.79 -13.01 -1.74
C THR A 175 -15.20 -14.43 -1.32
N PRO A 176 -15.36 -14.73 -0.02
CA PRO A 176 -15.98 -15.98 0.42
C PRO A 176 -17.41 -16.09 -0.13
N GLY A 177 -17.65 -17.03 -1.04
CA GLY A 177 -18.96 -17.28 -1.66
C GLY A 177 -19.04 -17.02 -3.17
N LEU A 178 -18.13 -16.23 -3.74
CA LEU A 178 -17.99 -16.07 -5.19
C LEU A 178 -16.92 -17.06 -5.69
N LYS A 179 -17.29 -17.95 -6.63
CA LYS A 179 -16.35 -18.91 -7.27
C LYS A 179 -15.39 -18.23 -8.26
N THR A 180 -15.02 -16.97 -8.02
CA THR A 180 -14.02 -16.27 -8.83
C THR A 180 -12.64 -16.63 -8.30
N LYS A 181 -11.84 -17.31 -9.13
CA LYS A 181 -10.43 -17.58 -8.82
C LYS A 181 -9.58 -16.50 -9.49
N THR A 182 -8.76 -15.82 -8.68
CA THR A 182 -7.78 -14.86 -9.17
C THR A 182 -6.39 -15.40 -8.91
N SER A 183 -5.56 -15.45 -9.95
CA SER A 183 -4.12 -15.65 -9.79
C SER A 183 -3.37 -14.42 -10.26
N LEU A 184 -2.39 -14.00 -9.46
CA LEU A 184 -1.45 -12.94 -9.75
C LEU A 184 -0.07 -13.56 -9.86
N HIS A 185 0.58 -13.37 -10.99
CA HIS A 185 2.00 -13.64 -11.17
C HIS A 185 2.72 -12.30 -11.35
N ALA A 186 3.86 -12.14 -10.70
CA ALA A 186 4.70 -10.95 -10.81
C ALA A 186 6.16 -11.35 -10.98
N ALA A 187 6.83 -10.75 -11.96
CA ALA A 187 8.21 -11.06 -12.29
C ALA A 187 9.01 -9.76 -12.50
N PRO A 188 9.75 -9.31 -11.47
CA PRO A 188 10.61 -8.14 -11.60
C PRO A 188 11.86 -8.46 -12.45
N LYS A 189 12.36 -7.46 -13.16
CA LYS A 189 13.63 -7.50 -13.90
C LYS A 189 14.35 -6.16 -13.79
N VAL A 190 15.67 -6.19 -13.89
CA VAL A 190 16.47 -4.99 -14.16
C VAL A 190 16.98 -5.07 -15.59
N VAL A 191 16.64 -4.08 -16.42
CA VAL A 191 17.02 -4.03 -17.84
C VAL A 191 17.60 -2.66 -18.14
N ALA A 192 18.86 -2.61 -18.60
CA ALA A 192 19.57 -1.37 -18.91
C ALA A 192 19.42 -0.33 -17.78
N ASP A 193 19.74 -0.74 -16.55
CA ASP A 193 19.64 0.06 -15.32
C ASP A 193 18.22 0.39 -14.83
N ARG A 194 17.17 -0.10 -15.49
CA ARG A 194 15.76 0.18 -15.16
C ARG A 194 15.08 -0.98 -14.45
N PHE A 195 14.32 -0.71 -13.40
CA PHE A 195 13.47 -1.70 -12.74
C PHE A 195 12.13 -1.81 -13.45
N ILE A 196 11.88 -2.98 -14.05
CA ILE A 196 10.67 -3.26 -14.80
C ILE A 196 9.93 -4.42 -14.14
N LEU A 197 8.66 -4.22 -13.84
CA LEU A 197 7.80 -5.24 -13.28
C LEU A 197 6.82 -5.75 -14.34
N TYR A 198 6.84 -7.05 -14.59
CA TYR A 198 5.76 -7.72 -15.30
C TYR A 198 4.75 -8.25 -14.28
N THR A 199 3.47 -8.04 -14.55
CA THR A 199 2.39 -8.71 -13.82
C THR A 199 1.43 -9.39 -14.80
N GLN A 200 0.98 -10.58 -14.43
CA GLN A 200 -0.08 -11.31 -15.10
C GLN A 200 -1.18 -11.60 -14.09
N ARG A 201 -2.39 -11.09 -14.35
CA ARG A 201 -3.59 -11.42 -13.60
C ARG A 201 -4.47 -12.32 -14.44
N ALA A 202 -4.91 -13.42 -13.86
CA ALA A 202 -5.90 -14.29 -14.46
C ALA A 202 -7.14 -14.33 -13.58
N LEU A 203 -8.27 -14.00 -14.18
CA LEU A 203 -9.57 -13.90 -13.53
C LEU A 203 -10.47 -14.96 -14.15
N SER A 204 -10.82 -15.97 -13.37
CA SER A 204 -11.75 -17.03 -13.81
C SER A 204 -13.14 -16.71 -13.28
N TYR A 205 -14.11 -16.55 -14.19
CA TYR A 205 -15.48 -16.21 -13.81
C TYR A 205 -16.40 -17.43 -13.80
N PRO A 206 -17.38 -17.48 -12.89
CA PRO A 206 -18.49 -18.39 -13.02
C PRO A 206 -19.28 -18.05 -14.30
N LYS A 207 -19.70 -19.09 -15.03
CA LYS A 207 -20.54 -18.95 -16.22
C LYS A 207 -21.77 -18.08 -15.92
N GLY A 208 -21.95 -16.98 -16.64
CA GLY A 208 -23.06 -16.04 -16.47
C GLY A 208 -22.76 -14.76 -15.69
N LEU A 209 -21.55 -14.59 -15.13
CA LEU A 209 -21.11 -13.29 -14.61
C LEU A 209 -20.76 -12.36 -15.78
N VAL A 210 -21.21 -11.11 -15.73
CA VAL A 210 -20.98 -10.15 -16.82
C VAL A 210 -19.56 -9.59 -16.71
N VAL A 211 -18.70 -9.92 -17.68
CA VAL A 211 -17.28 -9.51 -17.76
C VAL A 211 -17.11 -7.96 -17.75
N TRP A 212 -18.16 -7.18 -17.98
CA TRP A 212 -18.14 -5.72 -17.87
C TRP A 212 -18.14 -5.19 -16.43
N GLN A 213 -18.46 -6.02 -15.43
CA GLN A 213 -18.47 -5.60 -14.02
C GLN A 213 -17.07 -5.61 -13.37
N ILE A 214 -16.02 -5.69 -14.18
CA ILE A 214 -14.64 -5.80 -13.72
C ILE A 214 -14.16 -4.46 -13.20
N SER A 215 -14.00 -4.35 -11.89
CA SER A 215 -13.43 -3.17 -11.22
C SER A 215 -11.91 -3.21 -11.13
N GLU A 216 -11.24 -3.81 -12.12
CA GLU A 216 -9.78 -3.93 -12.10
C GLU A 216 -9.14 -2.59 -12.42
N ARG A 217 -7.98 -2.38 -11.80
CA ARG A 217 -7.12 -1.22 -12.04
C ARG A 217 -5.72 -1.70 -12.36
N ILE A 218 -5.21 -1.22 -13.49
CA ILE A 218 -3.81 -1.35 -13.90
C ILE A 218 -3.01 -0.18 -13.31
N CYS A 219 -3.55 1.04 -13.36
CA CYS A 219 -3.01 2.20 -12.67
C CYS A 219 -4.12 3.17 -12.27
N GLY A 220 -3.80 4.28 -11.61
CA GLY A 220 -4.78 5.31 -11.25
C GLY A 220 -5.48 5.96 -12.45
N HIS A 221 -4.91 5.84 -13.65
CA HIS A 221 -5.49 6.37 -14.90
C HIS A 221 -6.18 5.30 -15.75
N ILE A 222 -5.90 4.02 -15.50
CA ILE A 222 -6.42 2.87 -16.26
C ILE A 222 -7.10 1.92 -15.29
N GLY A 223 -8.43 2.00 -15.27
CA GLY A 223 -9.32 1.13 -14.51
C GLY A 223 -10.34 1.90 -13.67
N GLY A 224 -11.16 1.16 -12.92
CA GLY A 224 -12.28 1.71 -12.15
C GLY A 224 -13.60 1.03 -12.51
N SER A 225 -14.57 1.10 -11.61
CA SER A 225 -15.87 0.47 -11.83
C SER A 225 -16.75 1.37 -12.73
N GLU A 226 -17.41 0.76 -13.71
CA GLU A 226 -18.38 1.42 -14.61
C GLU A 226 -19.74 1.68 -13.91
N TYR A 227 -19.75 2.06 -12.62
CA TYR A 227 -21.01 2.25 -11.87
C TYR A 227 -21.75 3.58 -12.18
N GLY A 228 -21.57 4.15 -13.38
CA GLY A 228 -22.32 5.33 -13.80
C GLY A 228 -22.58 5.36 -15.31
N ASP A 229 -23.62 6.10 -15.71
CA ASP A 229 -24.05 6.41 -17.10
C ASP A 229 -23.01 7.21 -17.92
N GLY A 230 -21.73 7.14 -17.56
CA GLY A 230 -20.64 7.83 -18.23
C GLY A 230 -20.07 7.04 -19.42
N PRO A 231 -19.34 7.71 -20.33
CA PRO A 231 -18.63 7.04 -21.41
C PRO A 231 -17.58 6.07 -20.86
N LEU A 232 -17.45 4.91 -21.52
CA LEU A 232 -16.47 3.88 -21.16
C LEU A 232 -15.06 4.47 -21.11
N THR A 233 -14.34 4.13 -20.04
CA THR A 233 -12.90 4.35 -19.98
C THR A 233 -12.21 3.55 -21.10
N GLU A 234 -11.03 3.97 -21.54
CA GLU A 234 -10.25 3.24 -22.56
C GLU A 234 -9.99 1.78 -22.13
N PHE A 235 -9.87 1.54 -20.83
CA PHE A 235 -9.78 0.19 -20.28
C PHE A 235 -11.07 -0.62 -20.46
N GLY A 236 -12.22 -0.01 -20.15
CA GLY A 236 -13.53 -0.62 -20.39
C GLY A 236 -13.72 -0.99 -21.85
N LYS A 237 -13.36 -0.11 -22.79
CA LYS A 237 -13.38 -0.38 -24.24
C LYS A 237 -12.46 -1.56 -24.62
N ALA A 238 -11.28 -1.66 -24.04
CA ALA A 238 -10.35 -2.76 -24.29
C ALA A 238 -10.90 -4.11 -23.79
N ILE A 239 -11.52 -4.13 -22.60
CA ILE A 239 -12.26 -5.30 -22.12
C ILE A 239 -13.41 -5.63 -23.09
N ARG A 240 -14.15 -4.59 -23.56
CA ARG A 240 -15.20 -4.74 -24.59
C ARG A 240 -14.75 -5.44 -25.83
N LEU A 241 -13.61 -5.03 -26.34
CA LEU A 241 -13.05 -5.65 -27.53
C LEU A 241 -12.61 -7.10 -27.25
N ALA A 242 -11.96 -7.37 -26.11
CA ALA A 242 -11.45 -8.71 -25.77
C ALA A 242 -12.59 -9.73 -25.57
N VAL A 243 -13.72 -9.31 -25.01
CA VAL A 243 -14.91 -10.16 -24.85
C VAL A 243 -15.61 -10.41 -26.19
N ASN A 244 -15.68 -9.40 -27.05
CA ASN A 244 -16.27 -9.54 -28.39
C ASN A 244 -15.38 -10.34 -29.34
N GLN A 245 -14.10 -10.51 -29.02
CA GLN A 245 -13.12 -11.25 -29.81
C GLN A 245 -12.28 -12.20 -28.93
N PRO A 246 -12.88 -13.29 -28.39
CA PRO A 246 -12.15 -14.25 -27.57
C PRO A 246 -10.93 -14.83 -28.33
N GLY A 247 -9.85 -15.05 -27.60
CA GLY A 247 -8.56 -15.53 -28.13
C GLY A 247 -7.67 -14.44 -28.75
N PHE A 248 -8.19 -13.23 -28.97
CA PHE A 248 -7.39 -12.11 -29.46
C PHE A 248 -6.82 -11.28 -28.31
N GLU A 249 -5.55 -10.89 -28.46
CA GLU A 249 -4.88 -9.99 -27.53
C GLU A 249 -5.20 -8.54 -27.87
N VAL A 250 -5.88 -7.86 -26.96
CA VAL A 250 -6.16 -6.42 -27.05
C VAL A 250 -5.07 -5.66 -26.30
N ASN A 251 -4.29 -4.89 -27.03
CA ASN A 251 -3.19 -4.10 -26.49
C ASN A 251 -3.63 -2.69 -26.13
N GLY A 252 -3.05 -2.15 -25.07
CA GLY A 252 -3.20 -0.75 -24.73
C GLY A 252 -2.03 -0.23 -23.91
N HIS A 253 -2.08 1.06 -23.62
CA HIS A 253 -1.04 1.73 -22.84
C HIS A 253 -1.64 2.91 -22.07
N CYS A 254 -0.95 3.31 -21.00
CA CYS A 254 -1.24 4.59 -20.35
C CYS A 254 -0.53 5.72 -21.08
N SER A 255 -1.24 6.80 -21.36
CA SER A 255 -0.65 8.04 -21.91
C SER A 255 0.10 8.87 -20.85
N ARG A 256 0.08 8.42 -19.59
CA ARG A 256 0.64 9.16 -18.43
C ARG A 256 1.54 8.35 -17.53
N CYS A 257 1.43 7.03 -17.58
CA CYS A 257 2.30 6.12 -16.86
C CYS A 257 3.15 5.39 -17.89
N LEU A 258 4.34 4.98 -17.48
CA LEU A 258 5.22 4.08 -18.22
C LEU A 258 4.71 2.63 -18.12
N ILE A 259 3.45 2.42 -18.52
CA ILE A 259 2.74 1.13 -18.41
C ILE A 259 2.13 0.73 -19.74
N ASP A 260 2.57 -0.42 -20.25
CA ASP A 260 1.87 -1.13 -21.32
C ASP A 260 1.02 -2.24 -20.73
N TYR A 261 -0.07 -2.58 -21.41
CA TYR A 261 -0.91 -3.69 -21.00
C TYR A 261 -1.47 -4.45 -22.20
N SER A 262 -1.87 -5.69 -21.93
CA SER A 262 -2.67 -6.47 -22.85
C SER A 262 -3.74 -7.26 -22.13
N ILE A 263 -4.87 -7.46 -22.80
CA ILE A 263 -6.04 -8.14 -22.28
C ILE A 263 -6.42 -9.23 -23.27
N MET A 264 -6.66 -10.43 -22.77
CA MET A 264 -7.12 -11.55 -23.58
C MET A 264 -8.18 -12.32 -22.81
N LEU A 265 -9.31 -12.60 -23.47
CA LEU A 265 -10.26 -13.58 -22.97
C LEU A 265 -9.91 -14.94 -23.59
N GLY A 266 -9.61 -15.94 -22.76
CA GLY A 266 -9.36 -17.30 -23.24
C GLY A 266 -10.58 -17.88 -23.98
N PRO A 267 -10.40 -18.75 -24.98
CA PRO A 267 -11.50 -19.33 -25.73
C PRO A 267 -12.39 -20.24 -24.87
N GLU A 268 -11.81 -21.01 -23.96
CA GLU A 268 -12.48 -21.74 -22.86
C GLU A 268 -11.43 -22.09 -21.78
N PRO A 269 -11.75 -22.07 -20.47
CA PRO A 269 -12.90 -21.41 -19.83
C PRO A 269 -12.78 -19.88 -19.88
N ASP A 270 -13.88 -19.16 -19.52
CA ASP A 270 -14.02 -17.69 -19.41
C ASP A 270 -12.98 -17.06 -18.46
N ARG A 271 -11.72 -17.09 -18.88
CA ARG A 271 -10.55 -16.66 -18.16
C ARG A 271 -10.06 -15.39 -18.82
N LEU A 272 -10.36 -14.26 -18.18
CA LEU A 272 -9.76 -12.99 -18.58
C LEU A 272 -8.34 -12.95 -18.05
N THR A 273 -7.38 -12.75 -18.94
CA THR A 273 -5.98 -12.57 -18.59
C THR A 273 -5.59 -11.14 -18.90
N ILE A 274 -5.04 -10.45 -17.92
CA ILE A 274 -4.52 -9.09 -18.02
C ILE A 274 -3.02 -9.15 -17.78
N HIS A 275 -2.24 -8.76 -18.77
CA HIS A 275 -0.80 -8.56 -18.66
C HIS A 275 -0.53 -7.07 -18.52
N ALA A 276 0.40 -6.70 -17.66
CA ALA A 276 0.86 -5.33 -17.52
C ALA A 276 2.37 -5.30 -17.30
N TRP A 277 3.04 -4.35 -17.94
CA TRP A 277 4.47 -4.09 -17.84
C TRP A 277 4.67 -2.67 -17.32
N TYR A 278 5.23 -2.55 -16.12
CA TYR A 278 5.50 -1.28 -15.44
C TYR A 278 6.98 -1.00 -15.52
N ASP A 279 7.35 0.19 -15.99
CA ASP A 279 8.71 0.68 -15.90
C ASP A 279 8.79 1.73 -14.79
N TYR A 280 9.36 1.31 -13.67
CA TYR A 280 9.54 2.18 -12.51
C TYR A 280 10.78 3.07 -12.65
N GLY A 281 11.57 2.95 -13.72
CA GLY A 281 12.72 3.81 -13.96
C GLY A 281 14.04 3.25 -13.41
N SER A 282 15.08 4.08 -13.48
CA SER A 282 16.46 3.68 -13.16
C SER A 282 16.72 3.60 -11.65
N TYR A 283 17.71 2.84 -11.15
CA TYR A 283 18.12 2.83 -9.71
C TYR A 283 18.63 4.17 -9.13
N LYS A 284 18.51 5.27 -9.88
CA LYS A 284 18.73 6.64 -9.40
C LYS A 284 17.71 6.97 -8.30
N SER A 285 17.94 8.07 -7.57
CA SER A 285 17.05 8.51 -6.50
C SER A 285 15.58 8.54 -6.97
N PRO A 286 14.58 8.19 -6.12
CA PRO A 286 13.16 8.40 -6.42
C PRO A 286 12.79 9.84 -6.81
N ASN A 287 13.66 10.82 -6.52
CA ASN A 287 13.53 12.22 -6.93
C ASN A 287 14.17 12.52 -8.30
N ASP A 288 14.81 11.55 -8.95
CA ASP A 288 15.33 11.72 -10.30
C ASP A 288 14.17 11.85 -11.27
N LYS A 289 14.25 12.82 -12.18
CA LYS A 289 13.22 13.05 -13.20
C LYS A 289 13.08 11.85 -14.15
N SER A 290 14.02 10.91 -14.18
CA SER A 290 13.87 9.63 -14.89
C SER A 290 12.87 8.66 -14.24
N TRP A 291 12.53 8.86 -12.95
CA TRP A 291 11.43 8.20 -12.22
C TRP A 291 10.08 8.88 -12.49
N THR A 292 9.93 9.69 -13.53
CA THR A 292 8.66 10.33 -13.89
C THR A 292 7.61 9.34 -14.43
N GLU A 293 7.32 8.28 -13.67
CA GLU A 293 5.93 7.99 -13.36
C GLU A 293 5.48 8.87 -12.20
N PRO A 294 4.23 9.34 -12.18
CA PRO A 294 3.77 10.30 -11.19
C PRO A 294 3.80 9.66 -9.79
N ILE A 295 4.82 10.01 -9.01
CA ILE A 295 4.79 9.89 -7.55
C ILE A 295 3.58 10.70 -7.09
N TYR A 296 2.59 9.98 -6.60
CA TYR A 296 1.31 10.51 -6.13
C TYR A 296 1.53 11.56 -5.04
N GLY A 297 1.26 12.82 -5.38
CA GLY A 297 0.77 13.80 -4.42
C GLY A 297 -0.69 13.49 -4.09
N THR A 298 -1.07 13.71 -2.84
CA THR A 298 -2.37 13.42 -2.20
C THR A 298 -3.60 14.10 -2.83
N SER A 299 -3.49 14.71 -4.02
CA SER A 299 -4.55 15.50 -4.65
C SER A 299 -4.83 15.21 -6.13
N ASN A 300 -4.15 14.25 -6.77
CA ASN A 300 -4.30 14.00 -8.21
C ASN A 300 -4.94 12.65 -8.55
N THR A 301 -6.08 12.34 -7.92
CA THR A 301 -6.86 11.15 -8.31
C THR A 301 -7.56 11.30 -9.67
N TYR A 302 -7.66 12.52 -10.24
CA TYR A 302 -8.35 12.77 -11.52
C TYR A 302 -7.76 13.90 -12.40
N SER A 303 -6.77 14.66 -11.94
CA SER A 303 -6.28 15.83 -12.69
C SER A 303 -5.45 15.43 -13.91
N PRO A 304 -5.53 16.19 -15.02
CA PRO A 304 -4.71 16.00 -16.20
C PRO A 304 -3.25 16.40 -15.97
N GLY A 305 -2.47 15.50 -15.36
CA GLY A 305 -1.01 15.61 -15.34
C GLY A 305 -0.41 15.53 -16.74
N THR A 306 0.87 15.88 -16.85
CA THR A 306 1.63 15.90 -18.11
C THR A 306 1.61 14.53 -18.79
N MET A 307 1.28 14.50 -20.09
CA MET A 307 1.40 13.28 -20.89
C MET A 307 2.86 12.90 -21.04
N VAL A 308 3.16 11.61 -20.88
CA VAL A 308 4.49 11.07 -21.13
C VAL A 308 4.49 10.59 -22.58
N TYR A 309 5.13 11.34 -23.47
CA TYR A 309 5.24 10.95 -24.87
C TYR A 309 6.17 9.74 -24.98
N ARG A 310 5.64 8.62 -25.48
CA ARG A 310 6.37 7.38 -25.73
C ARG A 310 5.64 6.54 -26.76
N ASP A 311 6.37 5.64 -27.42
CA ASP A 311 5.76 4.70 -28.36
C ASP A 311 4.94 3.64 -27.60
N PRO A 312 3.67 3.39 -27.97
CA PRO A 312 2.87 2.33 -27.38
C PRO A 312 3.55 0.96 -27.48
N GLY A 313 3.63 0.21 -26.38
CA GLY A 313 4.24 -1.13 -26.36
C GLY A 313 5.77 -1.12 -26.15
N SER A 314 6.39 0.05 -26.02
CA SER A 314 7.84 0.19 -25.81
C SER A 314 8.35 -0.47 -24.52
N ILE A 315 7.57 -0.48 -23.44
CA ILE A 315 7.96 -1.08 -22.14
C ILE A 315 7.81 -2.60 -22.17
N ARG A 316 6.76 -3.10 -22.83
CA ARG A 316 6.64 -4.54 -23.11
C ARG A 316 7.84 -5.04 -23.92
N MET A 317 8.22 -4.30 -24.96
CA MET A 317 9.39 -4.64 -25.78
C MET A 317 10.68 -4.60 -24.94
N LEU A 318 10.85 -3.56 -24.12
CA LEU A 318 12.00 -3.44 -23.22
C LEU A 318 12.10 -4.65 -22.27
N TYR A 319 11.00 -5.07 -21.66
CA TYR A 319 10.96 -6.25 -20.78
C TYR A 319 11.31 -7.56 -21.50
N ALA A 320 10.88 -7.71 -22.76
CA ALA A 320 11.17 -8.89 -23.58
C ALA A 320 12.66 -8.97 -23.97
N THR A 321 13.30 -7.82 -24.22
CA THR A 321 14.73 -7.75 -24.56
C THR A 321 15.68 -7.91 -23.38
N GLY A 322 15.17 -7.82 -22.14
CA GLY A 322 15.97 -7.92 -20.92
C GLY A 322 16.26 -9.35 -20.45
N THR A 323 17.53 -9.64 -20.16
CA THR A 323 17.99 -10.88 -19.52
C THR A 323 17.59 -10.93 -18.04
N THR A 324 17.15 -12.09 -17.56
CA THR A 324 17.00 -12.35 -16.13
C THR A 324 18.38 -12.48 -15.48
N LEU A 325 18.55 -11.93 -14.27
CA LEU A 325 19.79 -11.96 -13.47
C LEU A 325 20.38 -13.37 -13.23
N GLY A 326 19.69 -14.45 -13.63
CA GLY A 326 20.19 -15.82 -13.55
C GLY A 326 21.19 -16.25 -14.62
N ASN A 327 21.47 -15.42 -15.63
CA ASN A 327 22.34 -15.80 -16.77
C ASN A 327 23.62 -14.95 -16.93
N VAL A 328 24.02 -14.18 -15.93
CA VAL A 328 25.34 -13.55 -15.92
C VAL A 328 26.29 -14.49 -15.21
N ARG A 329 27.08 -15.24 -15.99
CA ARG A 329 28.22 -16.03 -15.51
C ARG A 329 29.44 -15.17 -15.32
#